data_AF-A0A383VIP0-F1
#
_entry.id   AF-A0A383VIP0-F1
#
_cell.length_a   1.000
_cell.length_b   1.000
_cell.length_c   1.000
_cell.angle_alpha   90.00
_cell.angle_beta   90.00
_cell.angle_gamma   90.00
#
_symmetry.space_group_name_H-M   'P 1'
#
loop_
_entity.id
_entity.type
_entity.pdbx_description
1 polymer ?
#
loop_
_entity_poly.entity_id
_entity_poly.type
_entity_poly.pdbx_seq_one_letter_code
_entity_poly.pdbx_strand_id
1 'polypeptide(L)'
;MGRAAASCLVGLSCFLQCAVATAIIVITALKLHKVSVGWNSNTYNADVSNVCLLGYTDQGGNLCYFAYIVSGISIIATGILSILQCCTCNLCGLGTVLDAIFAAAGTVLWAVAGVMFNWYEKLPSMAGVPREQWRHAIPILCFTACALFGVMCLAAIYSMLAACCCGGSKRGYKARGGNMV
;
A
#
# COMPACT_ATOMS: atom_id res chain seq x y z
N MET A 1 -21.16 1.95 20.99
CA MET A 1 -20.92 2.89 19.89
C MET A 1 -19.60 2.69 19.13
N GLY A 2 -18.50 2.21 19.75
CA GLY A 2 -17.19 2.12 19.05
C GLY A 2 -17.06 1.14 17.87
N ARG A 3 -17.86 0.06 17.81
CA ARG A 3 -17.71 -0.97 16.77
C ARG A 3 -18.12 -0.51 15.37
N ALA A 4 -19.18 0.30 15.23
CA ALA A 4 -19.62 0.81 13.94
C ALA A 4 -18.63 1.84 13.37
N ALA A 5 -18.07 2.71 14.22
CA ALA A 5 -17.05 3.68 13.82
C ALA A 5 -15.75 2.99 13.34
N ALA A 6 -15.34 1.91 14.02
CA ALA A 6 -14.17 1.14 13.61
C ALA A 6 -14.36 0.47 12.24
N SER A 7 -15.53 -0.12 11.98
CA SER A 7 -15.85 -0.71 10.67
C SER A 7 -15.89 0.34 9.55
N CYS A 8 -16.46 1.53 9.79
CA CYS A 8 -16.43 2.62 8.82
C CYS A 8 -15.01 3.13 8.55
N LEU A 9 -14.17 3.24 9.57
CA LEU A 9 -12.78 3.67 9.42
C LEU A 9 -11.97 2.70 8.58
N VAL A 10 -12.12 1.39 8.81
CA VAL A 10 -11.44 0.34 8.02
C VAL A 10 -11.91 0.37 6.56
N GLY A 11 -13.22 0.48 6.33
CA GLY A 11 -13.76 0.60 4.97
C GLY A 11 -13.25 1.84 4.23
N LEU A 12 -13.26 3.00 4.89
CA LEU A 12 -12.77 4.26 4.33
C LEU A 12 -11.28 4.18 3.99
N SER A 13 -10.48 3.60 4.88
CA SER A 13 -9.03 3.50 4.68
C SER A 13 -8.66 2.48 3.60
N CYS A 14 -9.40 1.37 3.44
CA CYS A 14 -9.26 0.48 2.28
C CYS A 14 -9.55 1.21 0.95
N PHE A 15 -10.63 1.99 0.90
CA PHE A 15 -10.94 2.80 -0.28
C PHE A 15 -9.84 3.80 -0.60
N LEU A 16 -9.31 4.48 0.42
CA LEU A 16 -8.25 5.46 0.25
C LEU A 16 -6.93 4.82 -0.19
N GLN A 17 -6.60 3.64 0.33
CA GLN A 17 -5.41 2.87 -0.10
C GLN A 17 -5.51 2.46 -1.57
N CYS A 18 -6.66 1.93 -1.99
CA CYS A 18 -6.89 1.62 -3.40
C CYS A 18 -6.79 2.88 -4.27
N ALA A 19 -7.41 3.99 -3.85
CA ALA A 19 -7.35 5.25 -4.59
C ALA A 19 -5.92 5.78 -4.74
N VAL A 20 -5.10 5.73 -3.68
CA VAL A 20 -3.68 6.15 -3.73
C VAL A 20 -2.87 5.22 -4.62
N ALA A 21 -3.05 3.90 -4.52
CA ALA A 21 -2.36 2.94 -5.37
C ALA A 21 -2.71 3.14 -6.85
N THR A 22 -3.99 3.32 -7.18
CA THR A 22 -4.45 3.63 -8.54
C THR A 22 -3.91 4.98 -9.02
N ALA A 23 -3.89 6.01 -8.17
CA ALA A 23 -3.33 7.31 -8.52
C ALA A 23 -1.84 7.19 -8.89
N ILE A 24 -1.05 6.42 -8.14
CA ILE A 24 0.37 6.18 -8.45
C ILE A 24 0.52 5.46 -9.79
N ILE A 25 -0.29 4.43 -10.06
CA ILE A 25 -0.31 3.71 -11.35
C ILE A 25 -0.65 4.66 -12.50
N VAL A 26 -1.68 5.48 -12.35
CA VAL A 26 -2.12 6.43 -13.39
C VAL A 26 -1.07 7.51 -13.64
N ILE A 27 -0.48 8.08 -12.58
CA ILE A 27 0.57 9.09 -12.69
C ILE A 27 1.80 8.48 -13.37
N THR A 28 2.23 7.29 -12.94
CA THR A 28 3.39 6.61 -13.55
C THR A 28 3.15 6.25 -15.01
N ALA A 29 1.96 5.77 -15.37
CA ALA A 29 1.59 5.42 -16.74
C ALA A 29 1.50 6.64 -17.66
N LEU A 30 0.81 7.70 -17.23
CA LEU A 30 0.47 8.82 -18.11
C LEU A 30 1.54 9.92 -18.11
N LYS A 31 2.28 10.08 -17.01
CA LYS A 31 3.21 11.22 -16.83
C LYS A 31 4.67 10.81 -16.78
N LEU A 32 4.99 9.58 -16.36
CA LEU A 32 6.39 9.15 -16.21
C LEU A 32 6.84 8.14 -17.25
N HIS A 33 5.93 7.51 -17.99
CA HIS A 33 6.27 6.64 -19.09
C HIS A 33 6.32 7.44 -20.40
N LYS A 34 7.52 7.70 -20.92
CA LYS A 34 7.69 8.35 -22.22
C LYS A 34 8.39 7.37 -23.16
N VAL A 35 7.79 7.16 -24.33
CA VAL A 35 8.42 6.36 -25.38
C VAL A 35 9.34 7.29 -26.15
N SER A 36 10.64 7.06 -26.04
CA SER A 36 11.64 7.79 -26.82
C SER A 36 12.06 6.92 -27.99
N VAL A 37 11.62 7.31 -29.19
CA VAL A 37 12.09 6.72 -30.44
C VAL A 37 13.42 7.38 -30.81
N GLY A 38 14.51 6.74 -30.43
CA GLY A 38 15.86 7.13 -30.82
C GLY A 38 16.17 6.55 -32.20
N TRP A 39 16.67 7.37 -33.11
CA TRP A 39 17.19 6.87 -34.38
C TRP A 39 18.66 6.54 -34.18
N ASN A 40 19.02 5.25 -34.18
CA ASN A 40 20.40 4.83 -34.06
C ASN A 40 21.04 4.77 -35.45
N SER A 41 21.85 5.78 -35.78
CA SER A 41 22.54 5.89 -37.07
C SER A 41 23.53 4.77 -37.35
N ASN A 42 23.98 4.04 -36.31
CA ASN A 42 24.94 2.94 -36.46
C ASN A 42 24.28 1.60 -36.82
N THR A 43 23.00 1.42 -36.51
CA THR A 43 22.26 0.17 -36.79
C THR A 43 21.09 0.34 -37.75
N TYR A 44 20.84 1.55 -38.27
CA TYR A 44 19.71 1.88 -39.16
C TYR A 44 18.36 1.33 -38.67
N ASN A 45 18.19 1.24 -37.35
CA ASN A 45 16.98 0.75 -36.71
C ASN A 45 16.41 1.82 -35.80
N ALA A 46 15.08 1.91 -35.77
CA ALA A 46 14.36 2.72 -34.79
C ALA A 46 14.47 2.02 -33.43
N ASP A 47 15.26 2.59 -32.52
CA ASP A 47 15.39 2.11 -31.15
C ASP A 47 14.24 2.70 -30.32
N VAL A 48 13.29 1.84 -29.95
CA VAL A 48 12.14 2.22 -29.13
C VAL A 48 12.53 2.01 -27.67
N SER A 49 13.15 3.03 -27.08
CA SER A 49 13.54 2.98 -25.67
C SER A 49 12.40 3.52 -24.78
N ASN A 50 11.92 2.67 -23.86
CA ASN A 50 11.00 3.10 -22.80
C ASN A 50 11.80 3.83 -21.73
N VAL A 51 11.70 5.16 -21.72
CA VAL A 51 12.38 5.98 -20.71
C VAL A 51 11.43 6.24 -19.54
N CYS A 52 11.86 5.83 -18.35
CA CYS A 52 11.16 6.14 -17.12
C CYS A 52 11.65 7.48 -16.58
N LEU A 53 10.76 8.46 -16.56
CA LEU A 53 11.06 9.78 -16.02
C LEU A 53 11.28 9.76 -14.50
N LEU A 54 10.94 8.68 -13.79
CA LEU A 54 11.22 8.54 -12.35
C LEU A 54 12.72 8.28 -12.11
N GLY A 55 13.42 7.69 -13.07
CA GLY A 55 14.85 7.41 -13.02
C GLY A 55 15.18 5.92 -13.06
N TYR A 56 16.47 5.64 -12.92
CA TYR A 56 17.04 4.30 -12.86
C TYR A 56 17.85 4.12 -11.57
N THR A 57 17.89 2.89 -11.05
CA THR A 57 18.77 2.54 -9.94
C THR A 57 20.22 2.50 -10.40
N ASP A 58 21.16 2.45 -9.46
CA ASP A 58 22.59 2.34 -9.78
C ASP A 58 22.94 1.06 -10.57
N GLN A 59 22.06 0.05 -10.53
CA GLN A 59 22.18 -1.18 -11.32
C GLN A 59 21.39 -1.17 -12.63
N GLY A 60 20.85 -0.02 -13.05
CA GLY A 60 20.05 0.12 -14.28
C GLY A 60 18.60 -0.34 -14.14
N GLY A 61 18.13 -0.65 -12.93
CA GLY A 61 16.73 -1.01 -12.68
C GLY A 61 15.81 0.19 -12.87
N ASN A 62 14.70 0.04 -13.57
CA ASN A 62 13.79 1.16 -13.84
C ASN A 62 12.82 1.37 -12.66
N LEU A 63 12.86 2.58 -12.07
CA LEU A 63 12.08 2.91 -10.86
C LEU A 63 10.56 2.93 -11.10
N CYS A 64 10.10 3.15 -12.33
CA CYS A 64 8.68 3.09 -12.65
C CYS A 64 8.15 1.66 -12.46
N TYR A 65 8.91 0.64 -12.88
CA TYR A 65 8.51 -0.76 -12.63
C TYR A 65 8.44 -1.06 -11.14
N PHE A 66 9.36 -0.52 -10.34
CA PHE A 66 9.28 -0.67 -8.88
C PHE A 66 7.98 -0.07 -8.32
N ALA A 67 7.59 1.12 -8.77
CA ALA A 67 6.33 1.74 -8.37
C ALA A 67 5.10 0.89 -8.77
N TYR A 68 5.10 0.30 -9.97
CA TYR A 68 4.04 -0.63 -10.41
C TYR A 68 3.96 -1.89 -9.57
N ILE A 69 5.10 -2.48 -9.22
CA ILE A 69 5.15 -3.71 -8.41
C ILE A 69 4.61 -3.43 -7.02
N VAL A 70 5.08 -2.36 -6.36
CA VAL A 70 4.66 -1.99 -5.00
C VAL A 70 3.15 -1.68 -4.95
N SER A 71 2.65 -0.91 -5.92
CA SER A 71 1.22 -0.58 -6.01
C SER A 71 0.36 -1.80 -6.37
N GLY A 72 0.80 -2.64 -7.30
CA GLY A 72 0.11 -3.88 -7.68
C GLY A 72 0.02 -4.89 -6.54
N ILE A 73 1.11 -5.12 -5.81
CA ILE A 73 1.13 -5.99 -4.62
C ILE A 73 0.14 -5.46 -3.58
N SER A 74 0.07 -4.15 -3.38
CA SER A 74 -0.86 -3.55 -2.42
C SER A 74 -2.32 -3.79 -2.81
N ILE A 75 -2.69 -3.61 -4.08
CA ILE A 75 -4.06 -3.87 -4.57
C ILE A 75 -4.44 -5.34 -4.40
N ILE A 76 -3.54 -6.25 -4.78
CA ILE A 76 -3.77 -7.70 -4.64
C ILE A 76 -3.92 -8.08 -3.16
N ALA A 77 -3.05 -7.56 -2.29
CA ALA A 77 -3.13 -7.78 -0.85
C ALA A 77 -4.47 -7.31 -0.27
N THR A 78 -4.93 -6.11 -0.64
CA THR A 78 -6.25 -5.60 -0.20
C THR A 78 -7.41 -6.46 -0.73
N GLY A 79 -7.31 -6.97 -1.96
CA GLY A 79 -8.30 -7.90 -2.52
C GLY A 79 -8.35 -9.23 -1.77
N ILE A 80 -7.19 -9.82 -1.47
CA ILE A 80 -7.06 -11.05 -0.69
C ILE A 80 -7.64 -10.87 0.71
N LEU A 81 -7.31 -9.76 1.38
CA LEU A 81 -7.86 -9.41 2.69
C LEU A 81 -9.39 -9.29 2.67
N SER A 82 -9.94 -8.67 1.63
CA SER A 82 -11.39 -8.52 1.48
C SER A 82 -12.09 -9.88 1.36
N ILE A 83 -11.51 -10.80 0.58
CA ILE A 83 -12.02 -12.17 0.44
C ILE A 83 -11.90 -12.92 1.78
N LEU A 84 -10.74 -12.82 2.43
CA LEU A 84 -10.51 -13.44 3.74
C LEU A 84 -11.47 -12.93 4.80
N GLN A 85 -11.75 -11.62 4.84
CA GLN A 85 -12.73 -11.04 5.77
C GLN A 85 -14.14 -11.58 5.49
N CYS A 86 -14.54 -11.75 4.23
CA CYS A 86 -15.80 -12.40 3.87
C CYS A 86 -15.86 -13.86 4.34
N CYS A 87 -14.78 -14.63 4.14
CA CYS A 87 -14.71 -16.05 4.53
C CYS A 87 -14.57 -16.26 6.05
N THR A 88 -13.95 -15.33 6.77
CA THR A 88 -13.68 -15.43 8.22
C THR A 88 -14.81 -14.91 9.10
N CYS A 89 -15.97 -14.53 8.53
CA CYS A 89 -17.17 -14.11 9.25
C CYS A 89 -17.65 -15.09 10.35
N ASN A 90 -17.14 -16.34 10.39
CA ASN A 90 -17.46 -17.34 11.42
C ASN A 90 -16.31 -17.71 12.38
N LEU A 91 -15.10 -17.17 12.22
CA LEU A 91 -13.92 -17.55 13.02
C LEU A 91 -13.47 -16.39 13.92
N CYS A 92 -13.83 -16.50 15.21
CA CYS A 92 -13.53 -15.57 16.30
C CYS A 92 -12.07 -15.04 16.28
N GLY A 93 -11.86 -13.80 15.81
CA GLY A 93 -10.66 -13.00 16.10
C GLY A 93 -9.46 -13.21 15.18
N LEU A 94 -9.45 -14.23 14.32
CA LEU A 94 -8.35 -14.46 13.37
C LEU A 94 -8.23 -13.29 12.37
N GLY A 95 -9.36 -12.71 11.98
CA GLY A 95 -9.40 -11.56 11.06
C GLY A 95 -8.59 -10.37 11.57
N THR A 96 -8.64 -10.07 12.87
CA THR A 96 -7.90 -8.94 13.47
C THR A 96 -6.38 -9.16 13.44
N VAL A 97 -5.94 -10.39 13.65
CA VAL A 97 -4.50 -10.75 13.58
C VAL A 97 -3.96 -10.62 12.18
N LEU A 98 -4.70 -11.12 11.20
CA LEU A 98 -4.31 -11.00 9.80
C LEU A 98 -4.24 -9.54 9.36
N ASP A 99 -5.24 -8.74 9.75
CA ASP A 99 -5.32 -7.32 9.41
C ASP A 99 -4.11 -6.54 9.96
N ALA A 100 -3.71 -6.83 11.21
CA ALA A 100 -2.51 -6.22 11.79
C ALA A 100 -1.22 -6.58 11.06
N ILE A 101 -1.05 -7.86 10.68
CA ILE A 101 0.16 -8.31 9.95
C ILE A 101 0.23 -7.65 8.59
N PHE A 102 -0.88 -7.61 7.84
CA PHE A 102 -0.92 -6.95 6.55
C PHE A 102 -0.73 -5.44 6.65
N ALA A 103 -1.34 -4.79 7.65
CA ALA A 103 -1.14 -3.37 7.89
C ALA A 103 0.33 -3.07 8.23
N ALA A 104 0.98 -3.90 9.05
CA ALA A 104 2.40 -3.77 9.35
C ALA A 104 3.27 -3.97 8.09
N ALA A 105 3.04 -5.03 7.33
CA ALA A 105 3.78 -5.32 6.10
C ALA A 105 3.60 -4.21 5.06
N GLY A 106 2.36 -3.71 4.88
CA GLY A 106 2.05 -2.58 4.01
C GLY A 106 2.77 -1.30 4.48
N THR A 107 2.76 -1.01 5.78
CA THR A 107 3.47 0.16 6.33
C THR A 107 4.96 0.11 6.00
N VAL A 108 5.60 -1.05 6.22
CA VAL A 108 7.03 -1.23 5.92
C VAL A 108 7.30 -1.11 4.42
N LEU A 109 6.47 -1.75 3.58
CA LEU A 109 6.59 -1.69 2.13
C LEU A 109 6.53 -0.25 1.60
N TRP A 110 5.52 0.52 2.05
CA TRP A 110 5.33 1.91 1.64
C TRP A 110 6.37 2.86 2.22
N ALA A 111 6.87 2.59 3.44
CA ALA A 111 7.99 3.34 4.02
C ALA A 111 9.28 3.15 3.21
N VAL A 112 9.63 1.90 2.87
CA VAL A 112 10.81 1.60 2.07
C VAL A 112 10.70 2.23 0.68
N ALA A 113 9.53 2.13 0.04
CA ALA A 113 9.29 2.78 -1.25
C ALA A 113 9.45 4.31 -1.19
N GLY A 114 8.88 4.96 -0.17
CA GLY A 114 9.00 6.40 0.02
C GLY A 114 10.45 6.85 0.26
N VAL A 115 11.21 6.11 1.07
CA VAL A 115 12.64 6.38 1.30
C VAL A 115 13.45 6.18 0.02
N MET A 116 13.22 5.10 -0.72
CA MET A 116 13.90 4.86 -1.99
C MET A 116 13.67 5.99 -2.99
N PHE A 117 12.40 6.37 -3.24
CA PHE A 117 12.09 7.45 -4.17
C PHE A 117 12.70 8.79 -3.74
N ASN A 118 12.65 9.13 -2.45
CA ASN A 118 13.25 10.37 -1.93
C ASN A 118 14.78 10.38 -2.09
N TRP A 119 15.42 9.22 -1.90
CA TRP A 119 16.86 9.09 -2.06
C TRP A 119 17.26 9.29 -3.52
N TYR A 120 16.63 8.56 -4.46
CA TYR A 120 16.94 8.65 -5.89
C TYR A 120 16.63 10.01 -6.52
N GLU A 121 15.66 10.76 -5.99
CA GLU A 121 15.42 12.15 -6.42
C GLU A 121 16.60 13.09 -6.15
N LYS A 122 17.40 12.81 -5.10
CA LYS A 122 18.52 13.65 -4.70
C LYS A 122 19.83 13.31 -5.41
N LEU A 123 19.89 12.20 -6.14
CA LEU A 123 21.12 11.81 -6.82
C LEU A 123 21.42 12.74 -8.01
N PRO A 124 22.68 13.19 -8.17
CA PRO A 124 23.10 14.07 -9.26
C PRO A 124 23.05 13.39 -10.64
N SER A 125 23.05 12.04 -10.69
CA SER A 125 22.88 11.26 -11.91
C SER A 125 21.53 11.50 -12.61
N MET A 126 20.54 12.07 -11.90
CA MET A 126 19.23 12.42 -12.42
C MET A 126 19.11 13.87 -12.91
N ALA A 127 20.21 14.63 -12.94
CA ALA A 127 20.21 16.06 -13.28
C ALA A 127 19.82 16.37 -14.74
N GLY A 128 19.88 15.39 -15.65
CA GLY A 128 19.49 15.54 -17.06
C GLY A 128 18.01 15.27 -17.37
N VAL A 129 17.23 14.80 -16.39
CA VAL A 129 15.80 14.49 -16.59
C VAL A 129 14.97 15.73 -16.21
N PRO A 130 14.02 16.20 -17.06
CA PRO A 130 13.23 17.38 -16.77
C PRO A 130 12.53 17.25 -15.41
N ARG A 131 12.74 18.24 -14.54
CA ARG A 131 12.16 18.32 -13.19
C ARG A 131 10.69 18.73 -13.29
N GLU A 132 9.88 17.80 -13.74
CA GLU A 132 8.42 17.90 -13.70
C GLU A 132 7.93 17.85 -12.24
N GLN A 133 6.99 18.72 -11.88
CA GLN A 133 6.43 18.80 -10.52
C GLN A 133 5.86 17.46 -10.01
N TRP A 134 5.50 16.57 -10.94
CA TRP A 134 4.96 15.23 -10.68
C TRP A 134 5.95 14.28 -10.00
N ARG A 135 7.27 14.50 -10.13
CA ARG A 135 8.28 13.65 -9.46
C ARG A 135 8.10 13.71 -7.94
N HIS A 136 8.08 14.92 -7.38
CA HIS A 136 7.92 15.14 -5.93
C HIS A 136 6.57 14.68 -5.38
N ALA A 137 5.54 14.55 -6.21
CA ALA A 137 4.25 14.04 -5.77
C ALA A 137 4.31 12.55 -5.39
N ILE A 138 5.15 11.75 -6.06
CA ILE A 138 5.26 10.30 -5.81
C ILE A 138 5.76 9.96 -4.40
N PRO A 139 6.88 10.50 -3.89
CA PRO A 139 7.32 10.21 -2.53
C PRO A 139 6.29 10.69 -1.50
N ILE A 140 5.63 11.85 -1.74
CA ILE A 140 4.56 12.34 -0.86
C ILE A 140 3.41 11.33 -0.81
N LEU A 141 2.94 10.83 -1.96
CA LEU A 141 1.90 9.79 -2.04
C LEU A 141 2.32 8.47 -1.36
N CYS A 142 3.61 8.12 -1.42
CA CYS A 142 4.11 6.94 -0.71
C CYS A 142 4.08 7.13 0.82
N PHE A 143 4.44 8.32 1.32
CA PHE A 143 4.35 8.62 2.74
C PHE A 143 2.91 8.72 3.24
N THR A 144 1.97 9.23 2.43
CA THR A 144 0.56 9.23 2.80
C THR A 144 -0.01 7.80 2.85
N ALA A 145 0.36 6.94 1.89
CA ALA A 145 0.02 5.51 1.95
C ALA A 145 0.60 4.84 3.20
N CYS A 146 1.88 5.10 3.50
CA CYS A 146 2.53 4.61 4.72
C CYS A 146 1.78 5.05 5.99
N ALA A 147 1.37 6.32 6.07
CA ALA A 147 0.60 6.84 7.20
C ALA A 147 -0.77 6.13 7.34
N LEU A 148 -1.45 5.88 6.22
CA LEU A 148 -2.74 5.17 6.21
C LEU A 148 -2.61 3.73 6.73
N PHE A 149 -1.62 2.98 6.26
CA PHE A 149 -1.34 1.63 6.77
C PHE A 149 -0.88 1.66 8.23
N GLY A 150 -0.12 2.67 8.63
CA GLY A 150 0.34 2.84 10.01
C GLY A 150 -0.82 3.07 10.99
N VAL A 151 -1.78 3.92 10.62
CA VAL A 151 -3.00 4.16 11.43
C VAL A 151 -3.84 2.89 11.55
N MET A 152 -4.01 2.13 10.47
CA MET A 152 -4.67 0.82 10.52
C MET A 152 -3.95 -0.15 11.45
N CYS A 153 -2.62 -0.23 11.35
CA CYS A 153 -1.80 -1.10 12.19
C CYS A 153 -1.97 -0.75 13.68
N LEU A 154 -1.90 0.54 14.02
CA LEU A 154 -2.14 1.02 15.38
C LEU A 154 -3.56 0.67 15.85
N ALA A 155 -4.58 0.91 15.04
CA ALA A 155 -5.95 0.58 15.39
C ALA A 155 -6.15 -0.93 15.63
N ALA A 156 -5.53 -1.78 14.81
CA ALA A 156 -5.55 -3.22 14.96
C ALA A 156 -4.85 -3.66 16.26
N ILE A 157 -3.66 -3.11 16.57
CA ILE A 157 -2.94 -3.37 17.81
C ILE A 157 -3.76 -2.93 19.03
N TYR A 158 -4.35 -1.73 19.02
CA TYR A 158 -5.21 -1.26 20.10
C TYR A 158 -6.41 -2.18 20.31
N SER A 159 -7.01 -2.70 19.23
CA SER A 159 -8.14 -3.62 19.33
C SER A 159 -7.74 -4.98 19.92
N MET A 160 -6.54 -5.48 19.62
CA MET A 160 -6.00 -6.69 20.25
C MET A 160 -5.70 -6.46 21.72
N LEU A 161 -5.05 -5.35 22.06
CA LEU A 161 -4.75 -4.98 23.44
C LEU A 161 -6.04 -4.80 24.25
N ALA A 162 -7.06 -4.14 23.70
CA ALA A 162 -8.35 -4.00 24.37
C ALA A 162 -9.09 -5.33 24.53
N ALA A 163 -9.03 -6.23 23.54
CA ALA A 163 -9.61 -7.56 23.64
C ALA A 163 -8.88 -8.45 24.67
N CYS A 164 -7.55 -8.33 24.78
CA CYS A 164 -6.74 -9.04 25.77
C CYS A 164 -6.87 -8.42 27.18
N CYS A 165 -6.97 -7.10 27.31
CA CYS A 165 -7.07 -6.40 28.60
C CYS A 165 -8.50 -6.36 29.17
N CYS A 166 -9.55 -6.51 28.34
CA CYS A 166 -10.94 -6.65 28.81
C CYS A 166 -11.50 -8.08 28.68
N GLY A 167 -10.68 -9.04 28.26
CA GLY A 167 -11.04 -10.43 27.98
C GLY A 167 -11.23 -11.36 29.18
N GLY A 168 -11.14 -10.84 30.41
CA GLY A 168 -11.36 -11.64 31.63
C GLY A 168 -12.83 -11.76 32.09
N SER A 169 -13.78 -10.96 31.58
CA SER A 169 -15.01 -10.73 32.36
C SER A 169 -16.37 -10.89 31.66
N LYS A 170 -16.49 -11.47 30.44
CA LYS A 170 -17.83 -11.72 29.84
C LYS A 170 -18.02 -13.02 29.04
N ARG A 171 -17.22 -14.07 29.25
CA ARG A 171 -17.53 -15.44 28.74
C ARG A 171 -18.24 -16.36 29.76
N GLY A 172 -18.70 -15.83 30.90
CA GLY A 172 -19.31 -16.62 31.99
C GLY A 172 -20.84 -16.63 32.12
N TYR A 173 -21.62 -16.03 31.21
CA TYR A 173 -23.09 -15.92 31.40
C TYR A 173 -23.97 -16.46 30.26
N LYS A 174 -23.41 -17.17 29.27
CA LYS A 174 -24.20 -17.80 28.20
C LYS A 174 -24.06 -19.34 28.14
N ALA A 175 -23.72 -19.96 29.28
CA ALA A 175 -23.65 -21.41 29.45
C ALA A 175 -24.63 -21.97 30.53
N ARG A 176 -25.51 -21.15 31.12
CA ARG A 176 -26.53 -21.59 32.10
C ARG A 176 -27.88 -20.89 31.88
N GLY A 177 -28.56 -21.19 30.78
CA GLY A 177 -29.90 -20.63 30.53
C GLY A 177 -30.66 -21.26 29.39
N GLY A 178 -30.41 -22.52 29.09
CA GLY A 178 -31.10 -23.27 28.04
C GLY A 178 -31.44 -24.68 28.49
N ASN A 179 -32.01 -24.82 29.68
CA ASN A 179 -32.82 -25.99 30.03
C ASN A 179 -33.95 -25.53 30.97
N MET A 180 -35.14 -25.43 30.38
CA MET A 180 -36.49 -25.12 30.89
C MET A 180 -37.20 -24.63 29.62
N VAL A 181 -37.97 -25.41 28.87
CA VAL A 181 -38.87 -26.54 29.19
C VAL A 181 -38.98 -27.41 27.94
#